data_AF-A0A965TZL7-F1
#
_entry.id   AF-A0A965TZL7-F1
#
_cell.length_a   1.000
_cell.length_b   1.000
_cell.length_c   1.000
_cell.angle_alpha   90.00
_cell.angle_beta   90.00
_cell.angle_gamma   90.00
#
_symmetry.space_group_name_H-M   'P 1'
#
loop_
_entity.id
_entity.type
_entity.pdbx_description
1 polymer ?
#
loop_
_entity_poly.entity_id
_entity_poly.type
_entity_poly.pdbx_seq_one_letter_code
_entity_poly.pdbx_strand_id
1 'polypeptide(L)'
;GAHLSTDGNLASDSDAKVATEKAVKAYADTKLTRSAGSGQQITGTLYTYALRPDANNTRDIGEETFKYRNGWFSGTVNTEVLNITSSRTKKRDIYDYSGRGLDIINKLKIVNYKYKEDEFLQNHIGVIAEDSPAEILSREHNAVSLSDSIGILFKAVQELSEIVGVK
;
A
#
# COMPACT_ATOMS: atom_id res chain seq x y z
N GLY A 1 -38.48 -34.96 31.63
CA GLY A 1 -37.42 -33.99 31.97
C GLY A 1 -37.07 -33.23 30.70
N ALA A 2 -36.82 -31.92 30.76
CA ALA A 2 -36.74 -31.09 29.56
C ALA A 2 -35.58 -31.52 28.64
N HIS A 3 -35.91 -31.97 27.43
CA HIS A 3 -34.95 -32.29 26.36
C HIS A 3 -34.40 -31.03 25.67
N LEU A 4 -34.85 -29.83 26.04
CA LEU A 4 -34.41 -28.57 25.44
C LEU A 4 -33.22 -27.98 26.18
N SER A 5 -32.20 -27.54 25.44
CA SER A 5 -31.01 -26.87 25.96
C SER A 5 -31.03 -25.38 25.65
N THR A 6 -30.77 -24.56 26.67
CA THR A 6 -30.58 -23.11 26.54
C THR A 6 -29.11 -22.71 26.64
N ASP A 7 -28.18 -23.66 26.58
CA ASP A 7 -26.74 -23.40 26.59
C ASP A 7 -26.32 -22.65 25.31
N GLY A 8 -26.08 -21.35 25.44
CA GLY A 8 -25.66 -20.50 24.32
C GLY A 8 -24.23 -20.72 23.85
N ASN A 9 -23.43 -21.49 24.59
CA ASN A 9 -22.06 -21.83 24.18
C ASN A 9 -21.99 -23.13 23.37
N LEU A 10 -23.07 -23.93 23.38
CA LEU A 10 -23.10 -25.30 22.86
C LEU A 10 -21.84 -26.08 23.29
N ALA A 11 -21.47 -25.97 24.57
CA ALA A 11 -20.22 -26.52 25.09
C ALA A 11 -20.30 -28.03 25.36
N SER A 12 -21.52 -28.56 25.45
CA SER A 12 -21.79 -30.00 25.61
C SER A 12 -22.07 -30.67 24.26
N ASP A 13 -21.71 -31.95 24.16
CA ASP A 13 -21.89 -32.85 23.01
C ASP A 13 -23.03 -33.87 23.21
N SER A 14 -24.01 -33.56 24.08
CA SER A 14 -25.07 -34.51 24.45
C SER A 14 -26.05 -34.80 23.32
N ASP A 15 -26.21 -36.08 22.97
CA ASP A 15 -27.23 -36.56 22.02
C ASP A 15 -28.66 -36.63 22.61
N ALA A 16 -28.82 -36.35 23.91
CA ALA A 16 -30.11 -36.42 24.60
C ALA A 16 -30.85 -35.07 24.66
N LYS A 17 -30.21 -33.98 24.19
CA LYS A 17 -30.71 -32.61 24.26
C LYS A 17 -30.77 -31.95 22.88
N VAL A 18 -31.83 -31.18 22.64
CA VAL A 18 -32.03 -30.35 21.45
C VAL A 18 -31.79 -28.88 21.82
N ALA A 19 -30.93 -28.19 21.09
CA ALA A 19 -30.68 -26.76 21.32
C ALA A 19 -31.91 -25.90 20.99
N THR A 20 -32.22 -24.94 21.86
CA THR A 20 -33.26 -23.94 21.58
C THR A 20 -32.79 -22.92 20.55
N GLU A 21 -33.72 -22.26 19.86
CA GLU A 21 -33.39 -21.15 18.94
C GLU A 21 -32.52 -20.08 19.61
N LYS A 22 -32.78 -19.78 20.90
CA LYS A 22 -31.97 -18.85 21.70
C LYS A 22 -30.53 -19.34 21.90
N ALA A 23 -30.35 -20.63 22.18
CA ALA A 23 -29.02 -21.23 22.32
C ALA A 23 -28.25 -21.22 20.99
N VAL A 24 -28.92 -21.61 19.90
CA VAL A 24 -28.35 -21.58 18.55
C VAL A 24 -27.97 -20.17 18.14
N LYS A 25 -28.85 -19.18 18.38
CA LYS A 25 -28.57 -17.77 18.07
C LYS A 25 -27.38 -17.24 18.88
N ALA A 26 -27.34 -17.49 20.19
CA ALA A 26 -26.23 -17.07 21.03
C ALA A 26 -24.90 -17.66 20.53
N TYR A 27 -24.86 -18.96 20.22
CA TYR A 27 -23.68 -19.61 19.67
C TYR A 27 -23.30 -19.01 18.31
N ALA A 28 -24.25 -18.88 17.39
CA ALA A 28 -24.02 -18.33 16.06
C ALA A 28 -23.52 -16.88 16.12
N ASP A 29 -24.07 -16.06 17.02
CA ASP A 29 -23.62 -14.69 17.24
C ASP A 29 -22.14 -14.69 17.68
N THR A 30 -21.68 -15.60 18.55
CA THR A 30 -20.24 -15.71 18.89
C THR A 30 -19.34 -16.05 17.70
N LYS A 31 -19.89 -16.63 16.64
CA LYS A 31 -19.16 -16.94 15.40
C LYS A 31 -19.27 -15.83 14.35
N LEU A 32 -20.23 -14.91 14.51
CA LEU A 32 -20.51 -13.80 13.60
C LEU A 32 -19.88 -12.48 14.04
N THR A 33 -19.58 -12.28 15.33
CA THR A 33 -18.96 -11.03 15.82
C THR A 33 -17.49 -10.94 15.42
N ARG A 34 -17.25 -10.36 14.23
CA ARG A 34 -15.95 -9.97 13.67
C ARG A 34 -15.33 -8.76 14.38
N SER A 35 -15.27 -8.75 15.71
CA SER A 35 -14.26 -7.93 16.38
C SER A 35 -12.99 -8.75 16.34
N ALA A 36 -12.08 -8.41 15.43
CA ALA A 36 -10.75 -9.00 15.42
C ALA A 36 -10.12 -8.72 16.79
N GLY A 37 -10.04 -9.76 17.64
CA GLY A 37 -9.26 -9.68 18.86
C GLY A 37 -7.78 -9.41 18.52
N SER A 38 -7.00 -9.04 19.53
CA SER A 38 -5.55 -8.91 19.36
C SER A 38 -4.98 -10.19 18.73
N GLY A 39 -4.30 -10.06 17.59
CA GLY A 39 -3.67 -11.18 16.89
C GLY A 39 -4.58 -12.03 15.98
N GLN A 40 -5.80 -11.58 15.65
CA GLN A 40 -6.62 -12.28 14.65
C GLN A 40 -5.92 -12.32 13.28
N GLN A 41 -5.63 -13.53 12.80
CA GLN A 41 -5.07 -13.74 11.46
C GLN A 41 -6.18 -14.01 10.45
N ILE A 42 -5.99 -13.55 9.22
CA ILE A 42 -6.85 -13.86 8.07
C ILE A 42 -6.03 -14.67 7.07
N THR A 43 -6.29 -15.98 7.01
CA THR A 43 -5.52 -16.92 6.17
C THR A 43 -6.06 -17.00 4.73
N GLY A 44 -6.77 -15.98 4.24
CA GLY A 44 -7.41 -15.98 2.92
C GLY A 44 -7.79 -14.60 2.41
N THR A 45 -8.58 -14.56 1.33
CA THR A 45 -9.05 -13.31 0.72
C THR A 45 -10.16 -12.68 1.56
N LEU A 46 -10.04 -11.38 1.80
CA LEU A 46 -11.08 -10.59 2.46
C LEU A 46 -11.85 -9.78 1.40
N TYR A 47 -13.12 -10.14 1.18
CA TYR A 47 -14.06 -9.34 0.39
C TYR A 47 -14.84 -8.41 1.32
N THR A 48 -14.64 -7.10 1.17
CA THR A 48 -15.30 -6.06 1.97
C THR A 48 -15.37 -4.77 1.17
N TYR A 49 -16.33 -3.90 1.50
CA TYR A 49 -16.38 -2.55 0.93
C TYR A 49 -15.21 -1.68 1.40
N ALA A 50 -14.81 -1.82 2.66
CA ALA A 50 -13.71 -1.06 3.24
C ALA A 50 -12.95 -1.87 4.30
N LEU A 51 -11.66 -1.58 4.42
CA LEU A 51 -10.83 -1.92 5.58
C LEU A 51 -10.72 -0.65 6.42
N ARG A 52 -11.46 -0.60 7.54
CA ARG A 52 -11.56 0.59 8.39
C ARG A 52 -11.21 0.24 9.85
N PRO A 53 -10.37 1.03 10.53
CA PRO A 53 -10.12 0.85 11.96
C PRO A 53 -11.36 1.25 12.80
N ASP A 54 -11.40 0.78 14.04
CA ASP A 54 -12.44 1.09 15.02
C ASP A 54 -12.29 2.47 15.67
N ALA A 55 -11.10 3.05 15.63
CA ALA A 55 -10.79 4.37 16.16
C ALA A 55 -9.86 5.16 15.23
N ASN A 56 -10.06 6.48 15.15
CA ASN A 56 -9.29 7.37 14.29
C ASN A 56 -7.84 7.47 14.76
N ASN A 57 -6.87 7.31 13.86
CA ASN A 57 -5.44 7.49 14.11
C ASN A 57 -4.87 6.72 15.33
N THR A 58 -5.29 5.47 15.53
CA THR A 58 -4.81 4.61 16.64
C THR A 58 -4.51 3.17 16.23
N ARG A 59 -4.54 2.86 14.94
CA ARG A 59 -4.33 1.51 14.40
C ARG A 59 -3.43 1.60 13.18
N ASP A 60 -2.49 0.66 13.10
CA ASP A 60 -1.58 0.53 11.97
C ASP A 60 -2.02 -0.57 11.02
N ILE A 61 -1.47 -0.55 9.80
CA ILE A 61 -1.54 -1.65 8.84
C ILE A 61 -0.15 -2.31 8.81
N GLY A 62 -0.02 -3.39 9.58
CA GLY A 62 1.26 -4.05 9.83
C GLY A 62 2.05 -3.40 10.97
N GLU A 63 3.19 -3.99 11.30
CA GLU A 63 4.11 -3.52 12.35
C GLU A 63 5.56 -3.89 11.99
N GLU A 64 6.54 -3.54 12.83
CA GLU A 64 7.96 -3.72 12.50
C GLU A 64 8.35 -5.19 12.26
N THR A 65 7.74 -6.10 13.00
CA THR A 65 7.96 -7.55 12.93
C THR A 65 7.05 -8.22 11.91
N PHE A 66 5.79 -7.79 11.81
CA PHE A 66 4.78 -8.36 10.91
C PHE A 66 4.41 -7.35 9.81
N LYS A 67 5.17 -7.40 8.72
CA LYS A 67 5.02 -6.53 7.55
C LYS A 67 4.27 -7.23 6.43
N TYR A 68 3.42 -6.48 5.74
CA TYR A 68 2.96 -6.91 4.43
C TYR A 68 4.12 -6.90 3.45
N ARG A 69 4.21 -7.95 2.62
CA ARG A 69 5.27 -8.06 1.61
C ARG A 69 5.16 -6.96 0.56
N ASN A 70 3.95 -6.73 0.03
CA ASN A 70 3.63 -5.75 -1.00
C ASN A 70 2.21 -5.19 -0.78
N GLY A 71 1.94 -3.99 -1.29
CA GLY A 71 0.59 -3.45 -1.48
C GLY A 71 0.34 -3.17 -2.97
N TRP A 72 -0.86 -3.46 -3.46
CA TRP A 72 -1.27 -3.19 -4.84
C TRP A 72 -2.55 -2.36 -4.82
N PHE A 73 -2.43 -1.08 -5.18
CA PHE A 73 -3.51 -0.11 -5.15
C PHE A 73 -3.77 0.40 -6.57
N SER A 74 -5.02 0.38 -7.02
CA SER A 74 -5.41 0.91 -8.34
C SER A 74 -5.69 2.42 -8.32
N GLY A 75 -5.85 3.00 -7.13
CA GLY A 75 -6.21 4.41 -6.94
C GLY A 75 -5.22 5.15 -6.05
N THR A 76 -5.73 6.16 -5.36
CA THR A 76 -4.93 7.08 -4.54
C THR A 76 -4.46 6.45 -3.23
N VAL A 77 -3.23 6.78 -2.84
CA VAL A 77 -2.70 6.55 -1.49
C VAL A 77 -2.54 7.91 -0.80
N ASN A 78 -3.30 8.16 0.26
CA ASN A 78 -3.22 9.39 1.04
C ASN A 78 -2.36 9.17 2.29
N THR A 79 -1.30 9.96 2.46
CA THR A 79 -0.37 9.86 3.59
C THR A 79 0.05 11.24 4.07
N GLU A 80 0.21 11.44 5.38
CA GLU A 80 0.85 12.65 5.91
C GLU A 80 2.35 12.67 5.55
N VAL A 81 3.02 11.52 5.62
CA VAL A 81 4.44 11.36 5.29
C VAL A 81 4.64 10.09 4.48
N LEU A 82 5.36 10.19 3.36
CA LEU A 82 5.79 9.05 2.55
C LEU A 82 7.33 8.99 2.51
N ASN A 83 7.89 8.02 3.23
CA ASN A 83 9.33 7.79 3.28
C ASN A 83 9.72 6.60 2.38
N ILE A 84 10.74 6.80 1.53
CA ILE A 84 11.30 5.71 0.71
C ILE A 84 12.58 5.21 1.38
N THR A 85 12.66 3.90 1.63
CA THR A 85 13.84 3.30 2.28
C THR A 85 15.07 3.41 1.38
N SER A 86 16.12 4.09 1.87
CA SER A 86 17.41 4.23 1.19
C SER A 86 18.56 4.02 2.17
N SER A 87 18.71 2.79 2.68
CA SER A 87 19.76 2.42 3.64
C SER A 87 20.81 1.51 3.01
N ARG A 88 22.08 1.69 3.37
CA ARG A 88 23.19 0.79 2.99
C ARG A 88 22.98 -0.65 3.47
N THR A 89 22.26 -0.86 4.58
CA THR A 89 21.96 -2.23 5.06
C THR A 89 20.92 -2.95 4.20
N LYS A 90 20.22 -2.22 3.33
CA LYS A 90 19.19 -2.73 2.40
C LYS A 90 19.62 -2.65 0.94
N LYS A 91 20.78 -2.07 0.64
CA LYS A 91 21.33 -1.90 -0.70
C LYS A 91 22.65 -2.67 -0.82
N ARG A 92 22.98 -3.11 -2.03
CA ARG A 92 24.25 -3.75 -2.37
C ARG A 92 24.79 -3.15 -3.65
N ASP A 93 26.06 -3.43 -3.98
CA ASP A 93 26.70 -3.01 -5.23
C ASP A 93 26.60 -1.49 -5.47
N ILE A 94 26.97 -0.71 -4.46
CA ILE A 94 26.84 0.76 -4.47
C ILE A 94 28.11 1.37 -5.06
N TYR A 95 27.97 2.04 -6.21
CA TYR A 95 29.02 2.81 -6.89
C TYR A 95 28.47 4.15 -7.38
N ASP A 96 29.37 5.09 -7.69
CA ASP A 96 28.99 6.42 -8.15
C ASP A 96 28.32 6.36 -9.53
N TYR A 97 27.24 7.11 -9.69
CA TYR A 97 26.54 7.22 -10.96
C TYR A 97 27.34 8.09 -11.94
N SER A 98 27.70 7.52 -13.09
CA SER A 98 28.54 8.17 -14.11
C SER A 98 27.77 8.80 -15.28
N GLY A 99 26.44 8.62 -15.34
CA GLY A 99 25.61 9.23 -16.37
C GLY A 99 25.47 10.75 -16.20
N ARG A 100 25.09 11.43 -17.29
CA ARG A 100 24.84 12.88 -17.29
C ARG A 100 23.38 13.17 -16.96
N GLY A 101 23.13 13.70 -15.76
CA GLY A 101 21.78 14.03 -15.31
C GLY A 101 21.10 15.07 -16.19
N LEU A 102 21.85 16.11 -16.58
CA LEU A 102 21.37 17.17 -17.48
C LEU A 102 20.90 16.62 -18.83
N ASP A 103 21.63 15.67 -19.41
CA ASP A 103 21.23 15.04 -20.68
C ASP A 103 19.87 14.34 -20.57
N ILE A 104 19.64 13.65 -19.45
CA ILE A 104 18.42 12.88 -19.23
C ILE A 104 17.25 13.85 -19.06
N ILE A 105 17.37 14.87 -18.20
CA ILE A 105 16.28 15.83 -17.99
C ILE A 105 15.98 16.66 -19.25
N ASN A 106 16.99 16.97 -20.06
CA ASN A 106 16.81 17.71 -21.31
C ASN A 106 16.08 16.90 -22.40
N LYS A 107 16.06 15.57 -22.30
CA LYS A 107 15.29 14.69 -23.19
C LYS A 107 13.83 14.56 -22.77
N LEU A 108 13.47 14.98 -21.55
CA LEU A 108 12.10 14.84 -21.06
C LEU A 108 11.17 15.79 -21.80
N LYS A 109 10.10 15.24 -22.37
CA LYS A 109 8.99 16.02 -22.90
C LYS A 109 7.97 16.24 -21.79
N ILE A 110 7.92 17.47 -21.27
CA ILE A 110 6.91 17.87 -20.30
C ILE A 110 5.59 18.11 -21.01
N VAL A 111 4.53 17.44 -20.58
CA VAL A 111 3.20 17.50 -21.17
C VAL A 111 2.14 17.85 -20.12
N ASN A 112 1.02 18.39 -20.59
CA ASN A 112 -0.22 18.44 -19.83
C ASN A 112 -1.05 17.22 -20.23
N TYR A 113 -1.62 16.53 -19.25
CA TYR A 113 -2.46 15.37 -19.50
C TYR A 113 -3.63 15.32 -18.50
N LYS A 114 -4.61 14.48 -18.82
CA LYS A 114 -5.75 14.14 -17.97
C LYS A 114 -5.85 12.62 -17.91
N TYR A 115 -6.22 12.08 -16.76
CA TYR A 115 -6.50 10.65 -16.68
C TYR A 115 -7.80 10.31 -17.39
N LYS A 116 -7.83 9.15 -18.04
CA LYS A 116 -9.04 8.68 -18.76
C LYS A 116 -10.22 8.42 -17.83
N GLU A 117 -9.93 7.98 -16.61
CA GLU A 117 -10.92 7.59 -15.59
C GLU A 117 -11.09 8.65 -14.49
N ASP A 118 -10.69 9.90 -14.75
CA ASP A 118 -10.93 11.02 -13.84
C ASP A 118 -12.19 11.79 -14.26
N GLU A 119 -13.25 11.67 -13.46
CA GLU A 119 -14.51 12.40 -13.67
C GLU A 119 -14.34 13.92 -13.63
N PHE A 120 -13.36 14.42 -12.86
CA PHE A 120 -13.10 15.86 -12.73
C PHE A 120 -12.24 16.42 -13.87
N LEU A 121 -11.69 15.55 -14.73
CA LEU A 121 -10.84 15.91 -15.86
C LEU A 121 -9.75 16.92 -15.47
N GLN A 122 -9.11 16.67 -14.32
CA GLN A 122 -8.07 17.52 -13.76
C GLN A 122 -6.85 17.54 -14.68
N ASN A 123 -6.31 18.74 -14.90
CA ASN A 123 -5.04 18.88 -15.61
C ASN A 123 -3.89 18.49 -14.69
N HIS A 124 -3.01 17.64 -15.20
CA HIS A 124 -1.75 17.27 -14.56
C HIS A 124 -0.58 17.64 -15.47
N ILE A 125 0.55 17.95 -14.85
CA ILE A 125 1.82 18.20 -15.55
C ILE A 125 2.74 17.02 -15.24
N GLY A 126 3.38 16.48 -16.27
CA GLY A 126 4.31 15.38 -16.11
C GLY A 126 4.90 14.92 -17.43
N VAL A 127 5.24 13.63 -17.50
CA VAL A 127 5.81 12.98 -18.68
C VAL A 127 4.98 11.74 -19.04
N ILE A 128 5.08 11.30 -20.30
CA ILE A 128 4.57 10.01 -20.73
C ILE A 128 5.70 8.99 -20.58
N ALA A 129 5.46 7.90 -19.86
CA ALA A 129 6.50 6.92 -19.51
C ALA A 129 7.14 6.34 -20.79
N GLU A 130 6.33 5.98 -21.77
CA GLU A 130 6.75 5.37 -23.02
C GLU A 130 7.59 6.29 -23.90
N ASP A 131 7.48 7.62 -23.72
CA ASP A 131 8.25 8.63 -24.44
C ASP A 131 9.50 9.09 -23.66
N SER A 132 9.73 8.55 -22.46
CA SER A 132 10.75 9.03 -21.53
C SER A 132 12.00 8.13 -21.48
N PRO A 133 13.17 8.66 -21.05
CA PRO A 133 14.38 7.87 -20.87
C PRO A 133 14.22 6.76 -19.84
N ALA A 134 14.79 5.58 -20.12
CA ALA A 134 14.70 4.38 -19.28
C ALA A 134 15.18 4.60 -17.83
N GLU A 135 16.12 5.52 -17.64
CA GLU A 135 16.76 5.83 -16.35
C GLU A 135 15.81 6.32 -15.27
N ILE A 136 14.60 6.77 -15.64
CA ILE A 136 13.59 7.27 -14.69
C ILE A 136 12.33 6.40 -14.63
N LEU A 137 12.30 5.27 -15.35
CA LEU A 137 11.09 4.47 -15.51
C LEU A 137 11.05 3.26 -14.57
N SER A 138 9.84 2.76 -14.35
CA SER A 138 9.63 1.43 -13.78
C SER A 138 10.26 0.37 -14.70
N ARG A 139 10.51 -0.82 -14.15
CA ARG A 139 11.05 -1.96 -14.91
C ARG A 139 10.23 -2.30 -16.16
N GLU A 140 8.92 -2.09 -16.10
CA GLU A 140 8.01 -2.40 -17.20
C GLU A 140 7.84 -1.23 -18.19
N HIS A 141 8.55 -0.11 -17.97
CA HIS A 141 8.53 1.09 -18.82
C HIS A 141 7.14 1.74 -19.02
N ASN A 142 6.21 1.48 -18.10
CA ASN A 142 4.82 1.98 -18.14
C ASN A 142 4.48 2.93 -16.97
N ALA A 143 5.46 3.24 -16.13
CA ALA A 143 5.32 4.17 -15.02
C ALA A 143 6.67 4.84 -14.74
N VAL A 144 6.65 5.96 -14.02
CA VAL A 144 7.86 6.66 -13.59
C VAL A 144 8.30 6.14 -12.21
N SER A 145 9.58 5.81 -12.06
CA SER A 145 10.20 5.49 -10.78
C SER A 145 10.53 6.78 -10.03
N LEU A 146 9.83 7.02 -8.91
CA LEU A 146 10.03 8.23 -8.13
C LEU A 146 11.46 8.34 -7.56
N SER A 147 12.03 7.21 -7.12
CA SER A 147 13.39 7.19 -6.55
C SER A 147 14.45 7.51 -7.61
N ASP A 148 14.32 6.91 -8.79
CA ASP A 148 15.30 7.11 -9.86
C ASP A 148 15.19 8.52 -10.43
N SER A 149 13.96 9.03 -10.62
CA SER A 149 13.70 10.41 -11.05
C SER A 149 14.34 11.45 -10.12
N ILE A 150 14.20 11.27 -8.80
CA ILE A 150 14.82 12.16 -7.80
C ILE A 150 16.34 12.06 -7.86
N GLY A 151 16.90 10.85 -8.00
CA GLY A 151 18.34 10.64 -8.15
C GLY A 151 18.91 11.37 -9.38
N ILE A 152 18.25 11.25 -10.53
CA ILE A 152 18.62 11.95 -11.76
C ILE A 152 18.49 13.47 -11.58
N LEU A 153 17.43 13.95 -10.94
CA LEU A 153 17.25 15.37 -10.65
C LEU A 153 18.39 15.92 -9.79
N PHE A 154 18.77 15.23 -8.71
CA PHE A 154 19.90 15.63 -7.88
C PHE A 154 21.21 15.65 -8.65
N LYS A 155 21.46 14.65 -9.51
CA LYS A 155 22.65 14.63 -10.36
C LYS A 155 22.68 15.84 -11.32
N ALA A 156 21.55 16.15 -11.96
CA ALA A 156 21.45 17.31 -12.85
C ALA A 156 21.69 18.63 -12.10
N VAL A 157 21.18 18.76 -10.87
CA VAL A 157 21.42 19.94 -10.02
C VAL A 157 22.90 20.07 -9.63
N GLN A 158 23.57 18.96 -9.29
CA GLN A 158 25.02 18.95 -9.02
C GLN A 158 25.80 19.45 -10.24
N GLU A 159 25.52 18.91 -11.43
CA GLU A 159 26.15 19.33 -12.69
C GLU A 159 25.90 20.82 -12.98
N LEU A 160 24.67 21.30 -12.77
CA LEU A 160 24.35 22.72 -12.91
C LEU A 160 25.16 23.59 -11.96
N SER A 161 25.28 23.20 -10.69
CA SER A 161 26.07 23.93 -9.67
C SER A 161 27.53 24.11 -10.09
N GLU A 162 28.12 23.08 -10.70
CA GLU A 162 29.48 23.12 -11.23
C GLU A 162 29.61 24.09 -12.41
N ILE A 163 28.62 24.11 -13.31
CA ILE A 163 28.59 25.00 -14.49
C ILE A 163 28.45 26.47 -14.06
N VAL A 164 27.57 26.76 -13.11
CA VAL A 164 27.28 28.15 -12.69
C VAL A 164 28.28 28.70 -11.67
N GLY A 165 29.21 27.87 -11.17
CA GLY A 165 30.28 28.30 -10.27
C GLY A 165 29.84 28.57 -8.83
N VAL A 166 28.68 28.06 -8.40
CA VAL A 166 28.25 28.11 -6.99
C VAL A 166 28.92 26.93 -6.28
N LYS A 167 29.98 27.21 -5.53
CA LYS A 167 30.63 26.29 -4.59
C LYS A 167 30.54 26.85 -3.18
#